data_AF-A0A1N7SR50-F1
#
_entry.id   AF-A0A1N7SR50-F1
#
_cell.length_a   1.000
_cell.length_b   1.000
_cell.length_c   1.000
_cell.angle_alpha   90.00
_cell.angle_beta   90.00
_cell.angle_gamma   90.00
#
_symmetry.space_group_name_H-M   'P 1'
#
loop_
_entity.id
_entity.type
_entity.pdbx_description
1 polymer ?
#
loop_
_entity_poly.entity_id
_entity_poly.type
_entity_poly.pdbx_seq_one_letter_code
_entity_poly.pdbx_strand_id
1 'polypeptide(L)'
;MRSYPAAKAEIPELANVKHVFVKAAARVNNRAENSHQPTRRRERQMQGFRDPRRTQRFLSIFGPIRQHFALPRQRMNAGRHRPELKARLLAWQDWADVKTANGH
;
A
#
# COMPACT_ATOMS: atom_id res chain seq x y z
N MET A 1 -19.16 -3.33 4.83
CA MET A 1 -19.28 -4.78 5.16
C MET A 1 -20.50 -4.98 6.05
N ARG A 2 -21.61 -5.46 5.48
CA ARG A 2 -22.87 -5.75 6.21
C ARG A 2 -23.45 -7.12 5.82
N SER A 3 -22.62 -8.05 5.32
CA SER A 3 -23.05 -9.40 4.91
C SER A 3 -23.05 -10.42 6.06
N TYR A 4 -22.27 -10.17 7.11
CA TYR A 4 -22.11 -11.13 8.21
C TYR A 4 -23.36 -11.33 9.09
N PRO A 5 -24.15 -10.29 9.44
CA PRO A 5 -25.38 -10.47 10.20
C PRO A 5 -26.43 -11.29 9.43
N ALA A 6 -26.49 -11.12 8.10
CA ALA A 6 -27.41 -11.85 7.23
C ALA A 6 -27.02 -13.34 7.12
N ALA A 7 -25.75 -13.64 6.86
CA ALA A 7 -25.27 -15.01 6.81
C ALA A 7 -25.42 -15.76 8.15
N LYS A 8 -25.35 -15.06 9.29
CA LYS A 8 -25.57 -15.66 10.61
C LYS A 8 -27.03 -16.10 10.81
N ALA A 9 -27.99 -15.36 10.25
CA ALA A 9 -29.41 -15.67 10.39
C ALA A 9 -29.78 -17.00 9.71
N GLU A 10 -28.99 -17.44 8.71
CA GLU A 10 -29.18 -18.69 7.99
C GLU A 10 -28.57 -19.91 8.70
N ILE A 11 -27.85 -19.73 9.81
CA ILE A 11 -27.19 -20.81 10.56
C ILE A 11 -27.76 -20.87 11.99
N PRO A 12 -28.81 -21.69 12.23
CA PRO A 12 -29.49 -21.79 13.52
C PRO A 12 -28.58 -22.21 14.67
N GLU A 13 -27.55 -23.02 14.39
CA GLU A 13 -26.58 -23.50 15.39
C GLU A 13 -25.76 -22.38 16.03
N LEU A 14 -25.61 -21.24 15.33
CA LEU A 14 -24.88 -20.08 15.81
C LEU A 14 -25.75 -19.06 16.56
N ALA A 15 -27.05 -19.34 16.72
CA ALA A 15 -28.00 -18.46 17.39
C ALA A 15 -27.59 -18.17 18.85
N ASN A 16 -27.14 -19.21 19.56
CA ASN A 16 -26.81 -19.14 21.00
C ASN A 16 -25.30 -18.99 21.29
N VAL A 17 -24.46 -18.92 20.25
CA VAL A 17 -23.01 -18.76 20.42
C VAL A 17 -22.66 -17.29 20.66
N LYS A 18 -22.03 -17.01 21.80
CA LYS A 18 -21.56 -15.67 22.16
C LYS A 18 -20.41 -15.26 21.25
N HIS A 19 -20.72 -14.40 20.26
CA HIS A 19 -19.70 -13.84 19.38
C HIS A 19 -18.86 -12.79 20.12
N VAL A 20 -17.62 -13.15 20.44
CA VAL A 20 -16.63 -12.20 20.96
C VAL A 20 -15.98 -11.48 19.78
N PHE A 21 -16.40 -10.24 19.53
CA PHE A 21 -15.71 -9.38 18.58
C PHE A 21 -14.38 -8.94 19.21
N VAL A 22 -13.27 -9.62 18.89
CA VAL A 22 -11.94 -9.27 19.39
C VAL A 22 -11.48 -7.97 18.72
N LYS A 23 -11.96 -6.83 19.22
CA LYS A 23 -11.83 -5.51 18.59
C LYS A 23 -10.44 -4.87 18.72
N ALA A 24 -9.57 -5.35 19.60
CA ALA A 24 -8.28 -4.69 19.86
C ALA A 24 -7.10 -5.40 19.17
N ALA A 25 -6.79 -6.65 19.53
CA ALA A 25 -5.64 -7.38 19.00
C ALA A 25 -5.72 -7.64 17.47
N ALA A 26 -6.91 -7.95 16.96
CA ALA A 26 -7.10 -8.18 15.52
C ALA A 26 -6.86 -6.93 14.66
N ARG A 27 -7.06 -5.72 15.21
CA ARG A 27 -6.80 -4.46 14.50
C ARG A 27 -5.31 -4.14 14.41
N VAL A 28 -4.51 -4.61 15.36
CA VAL A 28 -3.05 -4.47 15.31
C VAL A 28 -2.48 -5.27 14.15
N ASN A 29 -2.94 -6.52 13.99
CA ASN A 29 -2.61 -7.35 12.84
C ASN A 29 -3.11 -6.73 11.53
N ASN A 30 -4.34 -6.20 11.51
CA ASN A 30 -4.85 -5.50 10.34
C ASN A 30 -4.00 -4.28 9.96
N ARG A 31 -3.38 -3.57 10.92
CA ARG A 31 -2.51 -2.42 10.64
C ARG A 31 -1.14 -2.86 10.11
N ALA A 32 -0.54 -3.90 10.70
CA ALA A 32 0.68 -4.50 10.19
C ALA A 32 0.45 -5.08 8.78
N GLU A 33 -0.61 -5.86 8.60
CA GLU A 33 -0.97 -6.51 7.34
C GLU A 33 -1.36 -5.50 6.25
N ASN A 34 -2.14 -4.45 6.58
CA ASN A 34 -2.49 -3.42 5.61
C ASN A 34 -1.33 -2.47 5.27
N SER A 35 -0.30 -2.35 6.11
CA SER A 35 0.89 -1.56 5.78
C SER A 35 1.64 -2.09 4.55
N HIS A 36 1.54 -3.40 4.32
CA HIS A 36 2.13 -4.10 3.17
C HIS A 36 1.20 -4.22 1.96
N GLN A 37 -0.07 -3.82 2.06
CA GLN A 37 -1.05 -3.88 0.96
C GLN A 37 -0.52 -3.26 -0.36
N PRO A 38 0.12 -2.08 -0.38
CA PRO A 38 0.62 -1.49 -1.62
C PRO A 38 1.70 -2.36 -2.28
N THR A 39 2.54 -2.99 -1.47
CA THR A 39 3.62 -3.88 -1.91
C THR A 39 3.02 -5.18 -2.44
N ARG A 40 2.13 -5.83 -1.66
CA ARG A 40 1.41 -7.05 -2.10
C ARG A 40 0.58 -6.84 -3.36
N ARG A 41 -0.07 -5.69 -3.51
CA ARG A 41 -0.87 -5.38 -4.70
C ARG A 41 0.02 -5.28 -5.94
N ARG A 42 1.19 -4.65 -5.84
CA ARG A 42 2.17 -4.60 -6.94
C ARG A 42 2.77 -5.98 -7.21
N GLU A 43 3.18 -6.73 -6.19
CA GLU A 43 3.66 -8.11 -6.34
C GLU A 43 2.63 -8.98 -7.05
N ARG A 44 1.36 -8.90 -6.66
CA ARG A 44 0.25 -9.62 -7.32
C ARG A 44 -0.03 -9.14 -8.73
N GLN A 45 -0.02 -7.83 -8.99
CA GLN A 45 -0.16 -7.27 -10.34
C GLN A 45 1.00 -7.69 -11.25
N MET A 46 2.17 -7.93 -10.69
CA MET A 46 3.33 -8.51 -11.37
C MET A 46 3.33 -10.05 -11.37
N GLN A 47 2.21 -10.70 -11.03
CA GLN A 47 2.03 -12.17 -10.96
C GLN A 47 3.04 -12.90 -10.06
N GLY A 48 3.54 -12.23 -9.02
CA GLY A 48 4.60 -12.77 -8.16
C GLY A 48 5.95 -12.81 -8.87
N PHE A 49 7.02 -12.47 -8.15
CA PHE A 49 8.35 -12.66 -8.71
C PHE A 49 8.70 -14.15 -8.66
N ARG A 50 8.78 -14.78 -9.85
CA ARG A 50 9.11 -16.21 -9.99
C ARG A 50 10.56 -16.56 -9.58
N ASP A 51 11.43 -15.55 -9.48
CA ASP A 51 12.86 -15.71 -9.17
C ASP A 51 13.31 -14.72 -8.06
N PRO A 52 13.79 -15.22 -6.90
CA PRO A 52 14.27 -14.38 -5.80
C PRO A 52 15.37 -13.39 -6.18
N ARG A 53 16.25 -13.72 -7.14
CA ARG A 53 17.35 -12.81 -7.55
C ARG A 53 16.79 -11.60 -8.29
N ARG A 54 15.84 -11.83 -9.19
CA ARG A 54 15.10 -10.74 -9.88
C ARG A 54 14.30 -9.90 -8.89
N THR A 55 13.67 -10.53 -7.88
CA THR A 55 13.00 -9.81 -6.79
C THR A 55 13.97 -8.89 -6.07
N GLN A 56 15.12 -9.40 -5.64
CA GLN A 56 16.08 -8.63 -4.87
C GLN A 56 16.61 -7.44 -5.66
N ARG A 57 16.92 -7.65 -6.94
CA ARG A 57 17.34 -6.56 -7.84
C ARG A 57 16.25 -5.52 -8.00
N PHE A 58 15.01 -5.94 -8.23
CA PHE A 58 13.88 -5.02 -8.30
C PHE A 58 13.70 -4.23 -6.99
N LEU A 59 13.68 -4.91 -5.85
CA LEU A 59 13.49 -4.27 -4.54
C LEU A 59 14.64 -3.32 -4.19
N SER A 60 15.88 -3.65 -4.55
CA SER A 60 17.04 -2.79 -4.31
C SER A 60 16.93 -1.45 -5.04
N ILE A 61 16.35 -1.44 -6.25
CA ILE A 61 16.14 -0.24 -7.06
C ILE A 61 14.85 0.47 -6.60
N PHE A 62 13.78 -0.29 -6.38
CA PHE A 62 12.45 0.25 -6.11
C PHE A 62 12.28 0.80 -4.69
N GLY A 63 13.00 0.24 -3.71
CA GLY A 63 12.96 0.68 -2.31
C GLY A 63 13.29 2.17 -2.14
N PRO A 64 14.46 2.64 -2.59
CA PRO A 64 14.85 4.06 -2.54
C PRO A 64 13.86 4.97 -3.27
N ILE A 65 13.38 4.57 -4.46
CA ILE A 65 12.38 5.34 -5.23
C ILE A 65 11.09 5.50 -4.41
N ARG A 66 10.58 4.40 -3.85
CA ARG A 66 9.36 4.44 -3.04
C ARG A 66 9.54 5.29 -1.78
N GLN A 67 10.71 5.22 -1.15
CA GLN A 67 11.02 6.04 0.02
C GLN A 67 11.06 7.53 -0.33
N HIS A 68 11.67 7.90 -1.47
CA HIS A 68 11.69 9.28 -1.95
C HIS A 68 10.27 9.84 -2.12
N PHE A 69 9.31 9.06 -2.61
CA PHE A 69 7.92 9.52 -2.76
C PHE A 69 7.03 9.31 -1.53
N ALA A 70 7.53 8.72 -0.44
CA ALA A 70 6.77 8.44 0.77
C ALA A 70 6.62 9.71 1.65
N LEU A 71 5.75 10.63 1.22
CA LEU A 71 5.46 11.85 1.96
C LEU A 71 4.78 11.58 3.31
N PRO A 72 5.20 12.24 4.40
CA PRO A 72 4.62 12.03 5.73
C PRO A 72 3.23 12.69 5.82
N ARG A 73 2.21 12.01 5.30
CA ARG A 73 0.80 12.46 5.25
C ARG A 73 0.20 12.86 6.59
N GLN A 74 0.75 12.36 7.70
CA GLN A 74 0.26 12.65 9.06
C GLN A 74 0.93 13.90 9.67
N ARG A 75 2.03 14.36 9.08
CA ARG A 75 2.78 15.55 9.51
C ARG A 75 2.68 16.68 8.49
N MET A 76 1.90 16.49 7.43
CA MET A 76 1.73 17.44 6.34
C MET A 76 0.26 17.78 6.16
N ASN A 77 -0.01 19.09 6.09
CA ASN A 77 -1.33 19.62 5.79
C ASN A 77 -1.61 19.47 4.29
N ALA A 78 -2.88 19.35 3.90
CA ALA A 78 -3.29 19.09 2.51
C ALA A 78 -2.71 20.12 1.50
N GLY A 79 -2.62 21.40 1.89
CA GLY A 79 -2.07 22.46 1.04
C GLY A 79 -0.57 22.32 0.74
N ARG A 80 0.20 21.63 1.59
CA ARG A 80 1.64 21.38 1.38
C ARG A 80 1.92 20.09 0.62
N HIS A 81 0.93 19.21 0.51
CA HIS A 81 1.12 17.90 -0.13
C HIS A 81 1.42 17.98 -1.63
N ARG A 82 0.62 18.75 -2.38
CA ARG A 82 0.80 18.85 -3.84
C ARG A 82 2.09 19.57 -4.25
N PRO A 83 2.48 20.71 -3.63
CA PRO A 83 3.74 21.38 -3.94
C PRO A 83 4.96 20.50 -3.66
N GLU A 84 4.98 19.81 -2.52
CA GLU A 84 6.07 18.92 -2.13
C GLU A 84 6.18 17.71 -3.09
N LEU A 85 5.04 17.11 -3.46
CA LEU A 85 5.04 16.03 -4.45
C LEU A 85 5.59 16.50 -5.81
N LYS A 86 5.24 17.71 -6.24
CA LYS A 86 5.75 18.32 -7.47
C LYS A 86 7.26 18.55 -7.40
N ALA A 87 7.77 19.07 -6.27
CA ALA A 87 9.20 19.27 -6.06
C ALA A 87 9.99 17.95 -6.16
N ARG A 88 9.48 16.88 -5.53
CA ARG A 88 10.12 15.56 -5.59
C ARG A 88 10.09 14.93 -6.99
N LEU A 89 9.03 15.17 -7.76
CA LEU A 89 8.94 14.74 -9.16
C LEU A 89 9.97 15.47 -10.03
N LEU A 90 10.15 16.78 -9.85
CA LEU A 90 11.15 17.55 -10.58
C LEU A 90 12.57 17.08 -10.25
N ALA A 91 12.88 16.89 -8.96
CA ALA A 91 14.17 16.34 -8.53
C ALA A 91 14.41 14.93 -9.11
N TRP A 92 13.37 14.10 -9.17
CA TRP A 92 13.46 12.78 -9.79
C TRP A 92 13.73 12.85 -11.30
N GLN A 93 13.08 13.78 -12.01
CA GLN A 93 13.30 13.97 -13.46
C GLN A 93 14.73 14.43 -13.77
N ASP A 94 15.27 15.32 -12.94
CA ASP A 94 16.65 15.79 -13.01
C ASP A 94 17.64 14.63 -12.78
N TRP A 95 17.47 13.85 -11.72
CA TRP A 95 18.33 12.69 -11.44
C TRP A 95 18.24 11.59 -12.48
N ALA A 96 17.05 11.40 -13.07
CA ALA A 96 16.83 10.37 -14.08
C ALA A 96 17.35 10.79 -15.46
N ASP A 97 17.89 12.01 -15.61
CA ASP A 97 18.28 12.64 -16.88
C ASP A 97 17.24 12.39 -17.99
N VAL A 98 15.95 12.41 -17.60
CA VAL A 98 14.86 12.32 -18.56
C VAL A 98 14.75 13.69 -19.21
N LYS A 99 15.70 13.96 -20.10
CA LYS A 99 15.55 14.94 -21.17
C LYS A 99 14.31 14.49 -21.92
N THR A 100 13.17 15.12 -21.66
CA THR A 100 12.06 15.07 -22.60
C THR A 100 12.62 15.57 -23.91
N ALA A 101 12.98 14.66 -24.82
CA ALA A 101 13.23 14.95 -26.21
C ALA A 101 11.88 15.40 -26.80
N ASN A 102 11.53 16.66 -26.55
CA ASN A 102 10.54 17.36 -27.34
C ASN A 102 11.26 17.77 -28.63
N GLY A 103 11.25 16.84 -29.59
CA GLY A 103 11.60 17.11 -30.98
C GLY A 103 10.33 17.02 -31.83
N HIS A 104 9.92 18.20 -32.32
CA HIS A 104 8.98 18.48 -33.41
C HIS A 104 7.48 18.23 -33.18
#